data_AF-A0A2E9JFW9-F1
#
_entry.id   AF-A0A2E9JFW9-F1
#
_cell.length_a   1.000
_cell.length_b   1.000
_cell.length_c   1.000
_cell.angle_alpha   90.00
_cell.angle_beta   90.00
_cell.angle_gamma   90.00
#
_symmetry.space_group_name_H-M   'P 1'
#
loop_
_entity.id
_entity.type
_entity.pdbx_description
1 polymer ?
#
loop_
_entity_poly.entity_id
_entity_poly.type
_entity_poly.pdbx_seq_one_letter_code
_entity_poly.pdbx_strand_id
1 'polypeptide(L)' 'MNKEEITGPEPVGELALQTLVMPRDTNANGDIFGGWLVSQMDLAAGILSKQRSKGRSTTVAIQNINFIRP' A
#
# COMPACT_ATOMS: atom_id res chain seq x y z
N MET A 1 -20.64 -3.19 22.58
CA MET A 1 -20.28 -3.82 21.29
C MET A 1 -18.77 -3.85 21.26
N ASN A 2 -18.21 -5.02 21.58
CA ASN A 2 -16.76 -5.20 21.69
C ASN A 2 -16.19 -5.02 20.28
N LYS A 3 -15.42 -3.95 20.08
CA LYS A 3 -14.60 -3.81 18.86
C LYS A 3 -13.62 -4.95 18.93
N GLU A 4 -13.74 -5.92 18.03
CA GLU A 4 -12.69 -6.92 17.84
C GLU A 4 -11.39 -6.16 17.64
N GLU A 5 -10.46 -6.34 18.59
CA GLU A 5 -9.16 -5.71 18.57
C GLU A 5 -8.46 -6.21 17.31
N ILE A 6 -8.15 -5.29 16.40
CA ILE A 6 -7.60 -5.59 15.08
C ILE A 6 -6.14 -6.03 15.30
N THR A 7 -5.93 -7.30 15.65
CA THR A 7 -4.61 -7.89 15.94
C THR A 7 -3.86 -8.16 14.62
N GLY A 8 -3.62 -7.12 13.85
CA GLY A 8 -2.69 -7.13 12.71
C GLY A 8 -1.30 -6.68 13.13
N PRO A 9 -0.26 -7.00 12.35
CA PRO A 9 1.02 -6.33 12.55
C PRO A 9 0.80 -4.82 12.36
N GLU A 10 1.23 -4.03 13.33
CA GLU A 10 1.26 -2.57 13.16
C GLU A 10 2.30 -2.22 12.09
N PRO A 11 1.98 -1.30 11.17
CA PRO A 11 2.94 -0.87 10.16
C PRO A 11 4.13 -0.18 10.85
N VAL A 12 5.34 -0.68 10.58
CA VAL A 12 6.58 -0.12 11.11
C VAL A 12 7.25 0.75 10.06
N GLY A 13 7.65 1.96 10.44
CA GLY A 13 8.42 2.87 9.59
C GLY A 13 7.80 4.27 9.48
N GLU A 14 8.32 5.05 8.53
CA GLU A 14 7.81 6.38 8.22
C GLU A 14 6.67 6.29 7.19
N LEU A 15 5.57 6.99 7.44
CA LEU A 15 4.44 7.06 6.52
C LEU A 15 4.85 7.77 5.22
N ALA A 16 4.91 7.02 4.12
CA ALA A 16 5.28 7.57 2.80
C ALA A 16 4.09 8.08 1.99
N LEU A 17 2.91 7.46 2.13
CA LEU A 17 1.70 7.80 1.39
C LEU A 17 0.46 7.47 2.22
N GLN A 18 -0.51 8.39 2.21
CA GLN A 18 -1.86 8.15 2.71
C GLN A 18 -2.85 8.67 1.66
N THR A 19 -3.84 7.84 1.33
CA THR A 19 -4.84 8.16 0.31
C THR A 19 -6.20 7.61 0.72
N LEU A 20 -7.24 8.06 0.03
CA LEU A 20 -8.61 7.58 0.22
C LEU A 20 -8.92 6.48 -0.79
N VAL A 21 -9.64 5.47 -0.33
CA VAL A 21 -10.23 4.42 -1.18
C VAL A 21 -11.62 4.84 -1.62
N MET A 22 -11.95 4.59 -2.88
CA MET A 22 -13.26 4.90 -3.47
C MET A 22 -13.96 3.62 -3.95
N PRO A 23 -15.29 3.62 -4.09
CA PRO A 23 -16.02 2.44 -4.58
C PRO A 23 -15.57 1.90 -5.94
N ARG A 24 -14.94 2.73 -6.78
CA ARG A 24 -14.36 2.29 -8.06
C ARG A 24 -13.06 1.49 -7.93
N ASP A 25 -12.42 1.57 -6.76
CA ASP A 25 -11.15 0.92 -6.48
C ASP A 25 -11.36 -0.51 -5.95
N THR A 26 -12.62 -0.95 -5.83
CA THR A 26 -12.98 -2.29 -5.40
C THR A 26 -12.98 -3.29 -6.55
N ASN A 27 -12.82 -4.57 -6.21
CA ASN A 27 -13.00 -5.68 -7.12
C ASN A 27 -14.49 -6.12 -7.19
N ALA A 28 -14.80 -7.16 -7.96
CA ALA A 28 -16.18 -7.65 -8.12
C ALA A 28 -16.85 -8.15 -6.82
N ASN A 29 -16.06 -8.45 -5.78
CA ASN A 29 -16.55 -8.87 -4.46
C ASN A 29 -16.76 -7.69 -3.50
N GLY A 30 -16.35 -6.47 -3.88
CA GLY A 30 -16.45 -5.28 -3.04
C GLY A 30 -15.23 -5.00 -2.15
N ASP A 31 -14.24 -5.90 -2.13
CA ASP A 31 -12.94 -5.64 -1.46
C ASP A 31 -12.07 -4.71 -2.31
N ILE A 32 -11.05 -4.10 -1.71
CA ILE A 32 -10.09 -3.30 -2.48
C ILE A 32 -9.41 -4.19 -3.53
N PHE A 33 -9.31 -3.71 -4.77
CA PHE A 33 -8.62 -4.43 -5.82
C PHE A 33 -7.11 -4.49 -5.53
N GLY A 34 -6.55 -5.70 -5.53
CA GLY A 34 -5.12 -5.90 -5.20
C GLY A 34 -4.16 -5.13 -6.12
N GLY A 35 -4.46 -5.01 -7.41
CA GLY A 35 -3.63 -4.23 -8.34
C GLY A 35 -3.66 -2.72 -8.06
N TRP A 36 -4.78 -2.20 -7.55
CA TRP A 36 -4.86 -0.80 -7.10
C TRP A 36 -3.97 -0.61 -5.87
N LEU A 37 -4.04 -1.52 -4.90
CA LEU A 37 -3.22 -1.44 -3.69
C LEU A 37 -1.72 -1.50 -4.01
N VAL A 38 -1.31 -2.42 -4.89
CA VAL A 38 0.10 -2.52 -5.35
C VAL A 38 0.54 -1.24 -6.05
N SER A 39 -0.34 -0.60 -6.82
CA SER A 39 -0.03 0.69 -7.46
C SER A 39 0.22 1.80 -6.42
N GLN A 40 -0.54 1.83 -5.33
CA GLN A 40 -0.29 2.77 -4.23
C GLN A 40 1.03 2.47 -3.51
N MET A 41 1.36 1.18 -3.31
CA MET A 41 2.64 0.76 -2.71
C MET A 41 3.84 1.19 -3.57
N ASP A 42 3.75 1.03 -4.90
CA ASP A 42 4.79 1.47 -5.84
C ASP A 42 4.95 3.00 -5.84
N LEU A 43 3.85 3.75 -5.81
CA LEU A 43 3.90 5.22 -5.68
C LEU A 43 4.59 5.66 -4.37
N ALA A 44 4.25 5.02 -3.24
CA ALA A 44 4.88 5.28 -1.95
C ALA A 44 6.40 4.98 -1.99
N ALA A 45 6.79 3.86 -2.59
CA ALA A 45 8.20 3.52 -2.80
C ALA A 45 8.92 4.54 -3.68
N GLY A 46 8.26 5.05 -4.74
CA GLY A 46 8.79 6.11 -5.61
C GLY A 46 9.05 7.43 -4.88
N ILE A 47 8.14 7.86 -4.00
CA ILE A 47 8.33 9.03 -3.13
C ILE A 47 9.60 8.86 -2.29
N LEU A 48 9.70 7.73 -1.61
CA LEU A 48 10.81 7.43 -0.70
C LEU A 48 12.14 7.29 -1.44
N SER A 49 12.13 6.67 -2.62
CA SER A 49 13.28 6.49 -3.48
C SER A 49 13.81 7.84 -3.99
N LYS A 50 12.92 8.74 -4.41
CA LYS A 50 13.31 10.09 -4.85
C LYS A 50 13.94 10.91 -3.72
N GLN A 51 13.37 10.83 -2.51
CA GLN A 51 13.91 11.50 -1.32
C GLN A 51 15.34 11.02 -1.00
N ARG A 52 15.58 9.70 -1.06
CA ARG A 52 16.90 9.10 -0.77
C ARG A 52 17.92 9.35 -1.87
N SER A 53 17.54 9.15 -3.13
CA SER A 53 18.45 9.22 -4.27
C SER A 53 18.79 10.65 -4.70
N LYS A 54 17.96 11.66 -4.35
CA LYS A 54 18.08 13.05 -4.81
C LYS A 54 18.16 13.16 -6.35
N GLY A 55 17.57 12.20 -7.06
CA GLY A 55 17.69 12.06 -8.50
C GLY A 55 16.60 11.17 -9.10
N ARG A 56 16.82 10.71 -10.33
CA ARG A 56 15.91 9.80 -11.02
C ARG A 56 16.08 8.38 -10.47
N SER A 57 14.97 7.68 -10.28
CA SER A 57 14.94 6.27 -9.92
C SER A 57 13.76 5.58 -10.63
N THR A 58 13.81 4.26 -10.71
CA THR A 58 12.75 3.43 -11.30
C THR A 58 12.63 2.12 -10.53
N THR A 59 11.42 1.58 -10.45
CA THR A 59 11.15 0.28 -9.83
C THR A 59 11.67 -0.83 -10.74
N VAL A 60 12.66 -1.60 -10.27
CA VAL A 60 13.23 -2.72 -11.03
C VAL A 60 12.47 -4.03 -10.76
N ALA A 61 12.04 -4.23 -9.52
CA ALA A 61 11.27 -5.38 -9.11
C ALA A 61 10.46 -5.06 -7.85
N ILE A 62 9.31 -5.71 -7.72
CA ILE A 62 8.57 -5.81 -6.47
C ILE A 62 8.54 -7.29 -6.09
N GLN A 63 8.88 -7.61 -4.85
CA GLN A 63 9.03 -8.99 -4.37
C GLN A 63 8.27 -9.19 -3.07
N ASN A 64 7.81 -10.42 -2.82
CA ASN A 64 7.22 -10.87 -1.55
C ASN A 64 6.03 -10.02 -1.06
N ILE A 65 5.15 -9.58 -1.95
CA ILE A 65 3.90 -8.92 -1.55
C ILE A 65 2.98 -9.95 -0.91
N ASN A 66 2.58 -9.70 0.34
CA ASN A 66 1.60 -10.50 1.06
C ASN A 66 0.40 -9.62 1.42
N PHE A 67 -0.78 -9.98 0.91
CA PHE A 67 -2.04 -9.35 1.33
C PHE A 67 -2.50 -10.03 2.63
N ILE A 68 -2.44 -9.29 3.73
CA ILE A 68 -2.65 -9.84 5.08
C ILE A 68 -4.14 -10.03 5.37
N ARG A 69 -5.00 -9.17 4.82
CA ARG A 69 -6.46 -9.20 4.99
C ARG A 69 -7.15 -8.68 3.71
N PRO A 70 -8.38 -9.14 3.43
CA PRO A 70 -9.25 -8.53 2.43
C PRO A 70 -9.63 -7.09 2.80
#